data_AF-A0A8T1RYW4-F1
#
_entry.id   AF-A0A8T1RYW4-F1
#
_cell.length_a   1.000
_cell.length_b   1.000
_cell.length_c   1.000
_cell.angle_alpha   90.00
_cell.angle_beta   90.00
_cell.angle_gamma   90.00
#
_symmetry.space_group_name_H-M   'P 1'
#
loop_
_entity.id
_entity.type
_entity.pdbx_description
1 polymer ?
#
loop_
_entity_poly.entity_id
_entity_poly.type
_entity_poly.pdbx_seq_one_letter_code
_entity_poly.pdbx_strand_id
1 'polypeptide(L)'
;MNSAFQCLSNVPPLTEYFLNNHYLGELNFSNPLGMKGEIAEAYADLVKQAWSGHHRAIVPRFFKTKVGHFASQFLGYQQHDAQELLSFLLDGLHEDLNRVKRKEYVELRDAAGRPDEEVAEEAWRNHKRRNDSIIVDIFHGLFKSTLVCPACGKVSVTFDPFCYLSAPLPVSQERTMELFFVYMDPRRKPPQHRVVVPKAGKVLDLCVALAKHTGVPAEQMMVADVFSHRFYKLYQADEALSCILDRDDVFVYEVAGGLAEPGGALVLPVYLRERAPPRDGDPGYGVVLFGHPLLVSVPRAQLSWDALYSLLLERLS
;
A
#
# COMPACT_ATOMS: atom_id res chain seq x y z
N MET A 1 -4.21 18.34 1.99
CA MET A 1 -4.38 19.78 1.65
C MET A 1 -3.15 20.61 1.97
N ASN A 2 -2.81 20.84 3.25
CA ASN A 2 -1.71 21.75 3.61
C ASN A 2 -0.38 21.39 2.95
N SER A 3 -0.02 20.10 2.89
CA SER A 3 1.20 19.63 2.20
C SER A 3 1.26 20.07 0.73
N ALA A 4 0.21 19.77 -0.06
CA ALA A 4 0.14 20.17 -1.46
C ALA A 4 0.23 21.70 -1.65
N PHE A 5 -0.47 22.47 -0.82
CA PHE A 5 -0.36 23.94 -0.84
C PHE A 5 1.06 24.42 -0.55
N GLN A 6 1.72 23.88 0.49
CA GLN A 6 3.08 24.26 0.84
C GLN A 6 4.07 23.93 -0.29
N CYS A 7 3.91 22.79 -0.96
CA CYS A 7 4.72 22.45 -2.14
C CYS A 7 4.53 23.48 -3.26
N LEU A 8 3.29 23.78 -3.66
CA LEU A 8 3.00 24.77 -4.72
C LEU A 8 3.43 26.18 -4.34
N SER A 9 3.22 26.59 -3.09
CA SER A 9 3.60 27.89 -2.55
C SER A 9 5.12 28.11 -2.55
N ASN A 10 5.92 27.04 -2.58
CA ASN A 10 7.37 27.11 -2.67
C ASN A 10 7.89 26.88 -4.10
N VAL A 11 7.04 27.02 -5.12
CA VAL A 11 7.45 27.11 -6.53
C VAL A 11 7.62 28.58 -6.88
N PRO A 12 8.86 29.12 -6.94
CA PRO A 12 9.10 30.56 -7.10
C PRO A 12 8.36 31.21 -8.29
N PRO A 13 8.39 30.66 -9.52
CA PRO A 13 7.72 31.31 -10.65
C PRO A 13 6.20 31.37 -10.48
N LEU A 14 5.59 30.39 -9.79
CA LEU A 14 4.16 30.40 -9.52
C LEU A 14 3.81 31.42 -8.43
N THR A 15 4.59 31.44 -7.34
CA THR A 15 4.35 32.34 -6.21
C THR A 15 4.56 33.80 -6.59
N GLU A 16 5.63 34.13 -7.32
CA GLU A 16 5.89 35.49 -7.82
C GLU A 16 4.76 35.98 -8.74
N TYR A 17 4.22 35.11 -9.58
CA TYR A 17 3.08 35.44 -10.45
C TYR A 17 1.83 35.87 -9.65
N PHE A 18 1.53 35.20 -8.54
CA PHE A 18 0.40 35.56 -7.68
C PHE A 18 0.69 36.79 -6.79
N LEU A 19 1.91 36.93 -6.27
CA LEU A 19 2.31 38.08 -5.46
C LEU A 19 2.31 39.38 -6.25
N ASN A 20 2.75 39.33 -7.52
CA ASN A 20 2.76 40.47 -8.44
C ASN A 20 1.39 40.75 -9.09
N ASN A 21 0.33 40.03 -8.69
CA ASN A 21 -1.03 40.19 -9.20
C ASN A 21 -1.20 39.94 -10.71
N HIS A 22 -0.27 39.23 -11.36
CA HIS A 22 -0.37 38.94 -12.81
C HIS A 22 -1.61 38.11 -13.14
N TYR A 23 -2.05 37.26 -12.20
CA TYR A 23 -3.26 36.43 -12.35
C TYR A 23 -4.53 37.22 -12.65
N LEU A 24 -4.68 38.45 -12.15
CA LEU A 24 -5.89 39.25 -12.32
C LEU A 24 -6.22 39.54 -13.79
N GLY A 25 -5.20 39.72 -14.63
CA GLY A 25 -5.37 39.95 -16.07
C GLY A 25 -5.66 38.68 -16.87
N GLU A 26 -5.37 37.51 -16.32
CA GLU A 26 -5.47 36.22 -17.01
C GLU A 26 -6.70 35.39 -16.59
N LEU A 27 -7.41 35.80 -15.52
CA LEU A 27 -8.61 35.14 -15.03
C LEU A 27 -9.64 34.88 -16.14
N ASN A 28 -10.17 33.66 -16.16
CA ASN A 28 -11.09 33.18 -17.16
C ASN A 28 -12.43 32.74 -16.55
N PHE A 29 -13.31 33.72 -16.35
CA PHE A 29 -14.65 33.53 -15.78
C PHE A 29 -15.62 32.76 -16.70
N SER A 30 -15.35 32.72 -18.00
CA SER A 30 -16.24 32.13 -19.01
C SER A 30 -15.82 30.75 -19.48
N ASN A 31 -14.70 30.20 -18.96
CA ASN A 31 -14.24 28.88 -19.34
C ASN A 31 -15.21 27.80 -18.83
N PRO A 32 -15.85 27.00 -19.71
CA PRO A 32 -16.76 25.95 -19.29
C PRO A 32 -16.10 24.83 -18.48
N LEU A 33 -14.76 24.69 -18.59
CA LEU A 33 -13.97 23.72 -17.84
C LEU A 33 -13.31 24.33 -16.59
N GLY A 34 -13.43 25.65 -16.40
CA GLY A 34 -12.90 26.35 -15.24
C GLY A 34 -13.88 26.40 -14.07
N MET A 35 -13.45 27.04 -13.00
CA MET A 35 -14.17 27.20 -11.73
C MET A 35 -14.53 28.67 -11.52
N LYS A 36 -14.75 29.38 -12.63
CA LYS A 36 -15.08 30.81 -12.69
C LYS A 36 -14.04 31.70 -12.01
N GLY A 37 -12.77 31.30 -12.00
CA GLY A 37 -11.70 32.06 -11.34
C GLY A 37 -11.67 31.91 -9.81
N GLU A 38 -12.64 31.24 -9.20
CA GLU A 38 -12.80 31.20 -7.75
C GLU A 38 -11.68 30.42 -7.05
N ILE A 39 -11.11 29.40 -7.71
CA ILE A 39 -9.99 28.65 -7.16
C ILE A 39 -8.70 29.45 -7.29
N ALA A 40 -8.48 30.09 -8.44
CA ALA A 40 -7.32 30.96 -8.62
C ALA A 40 -7.31 32.14 -7.63
N GLU A 41 -8.45 32.79 -7.39
CA GLU A 41 -8.58 33.86 -6.39
C GLU A 41 -8.33 33.35 -4.97
N ALA A 42 -8.98 32.25 -4.57
CA ALA A 42 -8.80 31.68 -3.22
C ALA A 42 -7.36 31.19 -2.97
N TYR A 43 -6.69 30.68 -4.00
CA TYR A 43 -5.28 30.31 -3.94
C TYR A 43 -4.39 31.54 -3.81
N ALA A 44 -4.61 32.57 -4.62
CA ALA A 44 -3.84 33.82 -4.58
C ALA A 44 -3.91 34.50 -3.21
N ASP A 45 -5.10 34.57 -2.61
CA ASP A 45 -5.31 35.13 -1.28
C ASP A 45 -4.55 34.37 -0.21
N LEU A 46 -4.52 33.04 -0.32
CA LEU A 46 -3.80 32.18 0.63
C LEU A 46 -2.28 32.32 0.48
N VAL A 47 -1.76 32.40 -0.76
CA VAL A 47 -0.34 32.66 -1.04
C VAL A 47 0.09 34.01 -0.48
N LYS A 48 -0.69 35.07 -0.74
CA LYS A 48 -0.41 36.42 -0.23
C LYS A 48 -0.37 36.46 1.30
N GLN A 49 -1.32 35.80 1.97
CA GLN A 49 -1.30 35.68 3.43
C GLN A 49 -0.05 34.93 3.91
N ALA A 50 0.29 33.80 3.28
CA ALA A 50 1.43 32.96 3.67
C ALA A 50 2.77 33.68 3.52
N TRP A 51 2.95 34.44 2.45
CA TRP A 51 4.18 35.18 2.16
C TRP A 51 4.19 36.62 2.67
N SER A 52 3.15 37.04 3.40
CA SER A 52 3.09 38.39 4.00
C SER A 52 4.15 38.62 5.09
N GLY A 53 4.67 37.56 5.71
CA GLY A 53 5.55 37.65 6.89
C GLY A 53 4.84 38.04 8.20
N HIS A 54 3.52 38.29 8.17
CA HIS A 54 2.75 38.77 9.32
C HIS A 54 2.16 37.63 10.19
N HIS A 55 2.15 36.40 9.68
CA HIS A 55 1.48 35.27 10.30
C HIS A 55 2.44 34.08 10.50
N ARG A 56 2.44 33.49 11.70
CA ARG A 56 3.16 32.23 11.97
C ARG A 56 2.42 31.01 11.42
N ALA A 57 1.08 31.07 11.36
CA ALA A 57 0.21 30.04 10.84
C ALA A 57 -1.09 30.66 10.34
N ILE A 58 -1.68 30.09 9.29
CA ILE A 58 -2.91 30.55 8.65
C ILE A 58 -3.89 29.37 8.62
N VAL A 59 -5.18 29.66 8.85
CA VAL A 59 -6.24 28.66 8.76
C VAL A 59 -6.95 28.82 7.40
N PRO A 60 -6.74 27.93 6.42
CA PRO A 60 -7.24 28.08 5.05
C PRO A 60 -8.73 27.69 4.92
N ARG A 61 -9.62 28.30 5.72
CA ARG A 61 -11.07 27.96 5.71
C ARG A 61 -11.71 28.27 4.37
N PHE A 62 -11.48 29.48 3.85
CA PHE A 62 -12.06 29.92 2.58
C PHE A 62 -11.62 29.01 1.43
N PHE A 63 -10.31 28.74 1.35
CA PHE A 63 -9.74 27.84 0.35
C PHE A 63 -10.31 26.41 0.46
N LYS A 64 -10.40 25.83 1.68
CA LYS A 64 -11.03 24.50 1.87
C LYS A 64 -12.49 24.48 1.38
N THR A 65 -13.26 25.52 1.68
CA THR A 65 -14.66 25.61 1.25
C THR A 65 -14.78 25.66 -0.27
N LYS A 66 -13.93 26.46 -0.95
CA LYS A 66 -13.91 26.53 -2.42
C LYS A 66 -13.50 25.21 -3.06
N VAL A 67 -12.43 24.58 -2.56
CA VAL A 67 -12.00 23.25 -3.02
C VAL A 67 -13.14 22.23 -2.86
N GLY A 68 -13.80 22.17 -1.71
CA GLY A 68 -14.91 21.24 -1.48
C GLY A 68 -16.15 21.53 -2.33
N HIS A 69 -16.39 22.79 -2.69
CA HIS A 69 -17.50 23.18 -3.58
C HIS A 69 -17.33 22.60 -5.00
N PHE A 70 -16.12 22.64 -5.55
CA PHE A 70 -15.83 22.16 -6.90
C PHE A 70 -15.40 20.69 -6.96
N ALA A 71 -14.82 20.16 -5.88
CA ALA A 71 -14.48 18.75 -5.73
C ALA A 71 -15.05 18.22 -4.41
N SER A 72 -16.27 17.68 -4.51
CA SER A 72 -17.06 17.21 -3.37
C SER A 72 -16.37 16.13 -2.54
N GLN A 73 -15.46 15.34 -3.14
CA GLN A 73 -14.65 14.37 -2.42
C GLN A 73 -13.82 14.99 -1.29
N PHE A 74 -13.44 16.27 -1.38
CA PHE A 74 -12.64 16.97 -0.37
C PHE A 74 -13.47 17.74 0.69
N LEU A 75 -14.81 17.66 0.64
CA LEU A 75 -15.70 18.28 1.64
C LEU A 75 -15.55 17.65 3.02
N GLY A 76 -15.32 16.34 3.06
CA GLY A 76 -15.25 15.57 4.29
C GLY A 76 -14.04 15.88 5.19
N TYR A 77 -13.99 15.13 6.29
CA TYR A 77 -12.87 15.10 7.23
C TYR A 77 -12.09 13.77 7.18
N GLN A 78 -12.35 12.95 6.16
CA GLN A 78 -11.60 11.73 5.94
C GLN A 78 -10.18 12.04 5.47
N GLN A 79 -9.29 11.06 5.59
CA GLN A 79 -7.96 11.17 5.01
C GLN A 79 -8.08 11.07 3.48
N HIS A 80 -7.33 11.92 2.79
CA HIS A 80 -7.29 11.99 1.34
C HIS A 80 -5.84 11.98 0.85
N ASP A 81 -5.64 11.51 -0.37
CA ASP A 81 -4.34 11.55 -1.02
C ASP A 81 -3.96 13.00 -1.36
N ALA A 82 -2.74 13.39 -1.02
CA ALA A 82 -2.21 14.71 -1.33
C ALA A 82 -1.97 14.89 -2.84
N GLN A 83 -1.63 13.81 -3.55
CA GLN A 83 -1.39 13.82 -5.00
C GLN A 83 -2.69 14.07 -5.77
N GLU A 84 -3.80 13.49 -5.31
CA GLU A 84 -5.12 13.70 -5.91
C GLU A 84 -5.53 15.17 -5.84
N LEU A 85 -5.36 15.77 -4.65
CA LEU A 85 -5.61 17.20 -4.48
C LEU A 85 -4.66 18.06 -5.32
N LEU A 86 -3.37 17.71 -5.38
CA LEU A 86 -2.40 18.46 -6.18
C LEU A 86 -2.81 18.48 -7.66
N SER A 87 -3.25 17.33 -8.18
CA SER A 87 -3.75 17.20 -9.55
C SER A 87 -4.97 18.09 -9.79
N PHE A 88 -5.93 18.06 -8.86
CA PHE A 88 -7.11 18.93 -8.91
C PHE A 88 -6.74 20.43 -8.90
N LEU A 89 -5.77 20.83 -8.07
CA LEU A 89 -5.35 22.23 -7.99
C LEU A 89 -4.61 22.68 -9.24
N LEU A 90 -3.73 21.85 -9.81
CA LEU A 90 -3.03 22.18 -11.04
C LEU A 90 -4.01 22.36 -12.21
N ASP A 91 -4.98 21.45 -12.34
CA ASP A 91 -6.02 21.54 -13.37
C ASP A 91 -6.95 22.74 -13.15
N GLY A 92 -7.44 22.93 -11.92
CA GLY A 92 -8.31 24.06 -11.58
C GLY A 92 -7.65 25.41 -11.78
N LEU A 93 -6.38 25.57 -11.35
CA LEU A 93 -5.60 26.78 -11.60
C LEU A 93 -5.29 26.96 -13.09
N HIS A 94 -5.02 25.87 -13.82
CA HIS A 94 -4.79 25.93 -15.26
C HIS A 94 -6.02 26.49 -15.98
N GLU A 95 -7.20 25.92 -15.71
CA GLU A 95 -8.44 26.27 -16.39
C GLU A 95 -8.95 27.66 -15.99
N ASP A 96 -8.79 28.06 -14.72
CA ASP A 96 -9.13 29.42 -14.25
C ASP A 96 -8.21 30.50 -14.84
N LEU A 97 -6.97 30.16 -15.21
CA LEU A 97 -5.96 31.10 -15.74
C LEU A 97 -5.66 30.84 -17.22
N ASN A 98 -6.51 30.08 -17.92
CA ASN A 98 -6.29 29.78 -19.32
C ASN A 98 -6.53 31.05 -20.17
N ARG A 99 -5.47 31.52 -20.82
CA ARG A 99 -5.44 32.66 -21.74
C ARG A 99 -6.28 32.39 -22.99
N VAL A 100 -6.44 31.12 -23.39
CA VAL A 100 -7.29 30.71 -24.51
C VAL A 100 -8.77 30.77 -24.11
N LYS A 101 -9.51 31.74 -24.65
CA LYS A 101 -10.95 31.91 -24.37
C LYS A 101 -11.84 30.98 -25.21
N ARG A 102 -11.40 30.62 -26.43
CA ARG A 102 -12.15 29.72 -27.33
C ARG A 102 -11.29 28.53 -27.71
N LYS A 103 -11.58 27.36 -27.12
CA LYS A 103 -10.88 26.12 -27.41
C LYS A 103 -11.36 25.58 -28.76
N GLU A 104 -10.57 25.78 -29.81
CA GLU A 104 -10.85 25.17 -31.12
C GLU A 104 -10.67 23.65 -31.04
N TYR A 105 -11.49 22.92 -31.80
CA TYR A 105 -11.30 21.48 -31.94
C TYR A 105 -10.02 21.24 -32.74
N VAL A 106 -9.13 20.42 -32.17
CA VAL A 106 -7.88 20.02 -32.80
C VAL A 106 -7.87 18.49 -32.83
N GLU A 107 -7.79 17.92 -34.03
CA GLU A 107 -7.68 16.48 -34.22
C GLU A 107 -6.25 16.04 -33.89
N LEU A 108 -6.12 15.12 -32.94
CA LEU A 108 -4.83 14.51 -32.62
C LEU A 108 -4.48 13.49 -33.69
N ARG A 109 -3.32 13.68 -34.33
CA ARG A 109 -2.83 12.79 -35.40
C ARG A 109 -1.73 11.89 -34.86
N ASP A 110 -1.74 10.64 -35.30
CA ASP A 110 -0.65 9.69 -35.08
C ASP A 110 0.62 10.19 -35.80
N ALA A 111 1.79 9.78 -35.31
CA ALA A 111 3.07 10.08 -35.94
C ALA A 111 3.11 9.61 -37.41
N ALA A 112 2.45 8.48 -37.71
CA ALA A 112 2.32 7.92 -39.06
C ALA A 112 3.67 7.77 -39.81
N GLY A 113 4.76 7.50 -39.08
CA GLY A 113 6.11 7.36 -39.62
C GLY A 113 6.91 8.65 -39.79
N ARG A 114 6.37 9.80 -39.38
CA ARG A 114 7.09 11.08 -39.36
C ARG A 114 8.14 11.11 -38.23
N PRO A 115 9.16 11.98 -38.33
CA PRO A 115 10.16 12.16 -37.27
C PRO A 115 9.52 12.57 -35.94
N ASP A 116 10.02 12.02 -34.84
CA ASP A 116 9.52 12.29 -33.48
C ASP A 116 9.50 13.79 -33.15
N GLU A 117 10.55 14.53 -33.53
CA GLU A 117 10.69 15.96 -33.25
C GLU A 117 9.57 16.79 -33.91
N GLU A 118 9.24 16.50 -35.17
CA GLU A 118 8.16 17.19 -35.89
C GLU A 118 6.79 16.92 -35.26
N VAL A 119 6.53 15.66 -34.88
CA VAL A 119 5.25 15.25 -34.26
C VAL A 119 5.13 15.82 -32.85
N ALA A 120 6.23 15.84 -32.09
CA ALA A 120 6.28 16.44 -30.77
C ALA A 120 6.02 17.95 -30.82
N GLU A 121 6.64 18.67 -31.77
CA GLU A 121 6.43 20.10 -31.94
C GLU A 121 4.99 20.41 -32.38
N GLU A 122 4.44 19.62 -33.31
CA GLU A 122 3.03 19.73 -33.71
C GLU A 122 2.09 19.49 -32.52
N ALA A 123 2.31 18.43 -31.74
CA ALA A 123 1.51 18.10 -30.56
C ALA A 123 1.57 19.21 -29.50
N TRP A 124 2.76 19.75 -29.24
CA TRP A 124 2.93 20.85 -28.29
C TRP A 124 2.26 22.14 -28.75
N ARG A 125 2.39 22.48 -30.04
CA ARG A 125 1.71 23.63 -30.65
C ARG A 125 0.20 23.49 -30.56
N ASN A 126 -0.32 22.29 -30.84
CA ASN A 126 -1.73 21.96 -30.73
C ASN A 126 -2.23 22.03 -29.28
N HIS A 127 -1.44 21.57 -28.31
CA HIS A 127 -1.72 21.70 -26.89
C HIS A 127 -1.81 23.18 -26.48
N LYS A 128 -0.81 24.01 -26.85
CA LYS A 128 -0.79 25.45 -26.54
C LYS A 128 -1.94 26.24 -27.17
N ARG A 129 -2.46 25.82 -28.33
CA ARG A 129 -3.64 26.44 -28.95
C ARG A 129 -4.91 26.31 -28.11
N ARG A 130 -4.98 25.33 -27.21
CA ARG A 130 -6.15 25.08 -26.33
C ARG A 130 -5.85 25.41 -24.87
N ASN A 131 -4.58 25.30 -24.48
CA ASN A 131 -4.11 25.32 -23.10
C ASN A 131 -2.89 26.24 -23.02
N ASP A 132 -3.11 27.50 -22.64
CA ASP A 132 -2.05 28.48 -22.45
C ASP A 132 -2.26 29.18 -21.10
N SER A 133 -1.45 28.86 -20.12
CA SER A 133 -1.50 29.47 -18.79
C SER A 133 -0.16 29.34 -18.07
N ILE A 134 -0.01 30.05 -16.95
CA ILE A 134 1.16 29.94 -16.08
C ILE A 134 1.43 28.49 -15.62
N ILE A 135 0.39 27.66 -15.49
CA ILE A 135 0.54 26.25 -15.12
C ILE A 135 1.17 25.45 -16.26
N VAL A 136 0.79 25.73 -17.51
CA VAL A 136 1.41 25.11 -18.69
C VAL A 136 2.87 25.51 -18.79
N ASP A 137 3.16 26.79 -18.56
CA ASP A 137 4.52 27.34 -18.65
C ASP A 137 5.48 26.72 -17.62
N ILE A 138 4.99 26.36 -16.43
CA ILE A 138 5.82 25.86 -15.32
C ILE A 138 5.84 24.33 -15.23
N PHE A 139 4.68 23.68 -15.37
CA PHE A 139 4.52 22.27 -14.99
C PHE A 139 4.32 21.33 -16.17
N HIS A 140 3.94 21.82 -17.35
CA HIS A 140 3.60 20.92 -18.45
C HIS A 140 4.83 20.44 -19.20
N GLY A 141 4.93 19.12 -19.36
CA GLY A 141 5.87 18.45 -20.26
C GLY A 141 5.13 17.62 -21.31
N LEU A 142 5.88 16.81 -22.05
CA LEU A 142 5.36 15.95 -23.11
C LEU A 142 5.94 14.53 -22.99
N PHE A 143 5.08 13.51 -22.97
CA PHE A 143 5.48 12.11 -23.09
C PHE A 143 5.51 11.68 -24.55
N LYS A 144 6.36 10.71 -24.87
CA LYS A 144 6.23 9.89 -26.09
C LYS A 144 5.58 8.56 -25.72
N SER A 145 4.32 8.39 -26.09
CA SER A 145 3.56 7.15 -25.85
C SER A 145 3.65 6.26 -27.09
N THR A 146 4.16 5.04 -26.94
CA THR A 146 4.22 4.05 -28.02
C THR A 146 3.34 2.86 -27.66
N LEU A 147 2.25 2.69 -28.40
CA LEU A 147 1.31 1.58 -28.23
C LEU A 147 1.51 0.56 -29.35
N VAL A 148 1.71 -0.70 -28.98
CA VAL A 148 1.83 -1.82 -29.93
C VAL A 148 0.66 -2.76 -29.72
N CYS A 149 -0.19 -2.90 -30.74
CA CYS A 149 -1.31 -3.83 -30.67
C CYS A 149 -0.81 -5.28 -30.70
N PRO A 150 -1.13 -6.13 -29.70
CA PRO A 150 -0.64 -7.51 -29.66
C PRO A 150 -1.25 -8.41 -30.74
N ALA A 151 -2.42 -8.05 -31.29
CA ALA A 151 -3.12 -8.86 -32.28
C ALA A 151 -2.67 -8.58 -33.73
N CYS A 152 -2.50 -7.30 -34.10
CA CYS A 152 -2.17 -6.90 -35.48
C CYS A 152 -0.78 -6.29 -35.63
N GLY A 153 -0.03 -6.09 -34.55
CA GLY A 153 1.31 -5.50 -34.57
C GLY A 153 1.34 -4.00 -34.95
N LYS A 154 0.18 -3.34 -35.11
CA LYS A 154 0.12 -1.90 -35.40
C LYS A 154 0.81 -1.12 -34.26
N VAL A 155 1.80 -0.32 -34.63
CA VAL A 155 2.47 0.64 -33.74
C VAL A 155 1.81 2.01 -33.93
N SER A 156 1.39 2.62 -32.83
CA SER A 156 0.87 3.98 -32.79
C SER A 156 1.72 4.80 -31.84
N VAL A 157 2.17 5.98 -32.28
CA VAL A 157 3.03 6.86 -31.49
C VAL A 157 2.32 8.20 -31.34
N THR A 158 2.05 8.56 -30.08
CA THR A 158 1.44 9.84 -29.71
C THR A 158 2.32 10.62 -28.76
N PHE A 159 2.15 11.93 -28.76
CA PHE A 159 2.83 12.82 -27.84
C PHE A 159 1.80 13.49 -26.93
N ASP A 160 1.84 13.15 -25.64
CA ASP A 160 0.77 13.46 -24.70
C ASP A 160 1.28 14.42 -23.61
N PRO A 161 0.60 15.56 -23.36
CA PRO A 161 1.02 16.51 -22.34
C PRO A 161 0.78 15.93 -20.93
N PHE A 162 1.68 16.24 -20.00
CA PHE A 162 1.55 15.86 -18.58
C PHE A 162 1.91 17.02 -17.67
N CYS A 163 1.38 17.05 -16.45
CA CYS A 163 1.72 18.06 -15.42
C CYS A 163 2.44 17.49 -14.19
N TYR A 164 2.58 16.16 -14.09
CA TYR A 164 3.36 15.47 -13.06
C TYR A 164 3.75 14.06 -13.54
N LEU A 165 4.72 13.44 -12.86
CA LEU A 165 5.19 12.07 -13.14
C LEU A 165 4.84 11.15 -11.96
N SER A 166 4.06 10.11 -12.22
CA SER A 166 3.81 9.03 -11.26
C SER A 166 4.82 7.91 -11.48
N ALA A 167 5.80 7.78 -10.59
CA ALA A 167 6.83 6.75 -10.68
C ALA A 167 6.42 5.51 -9.86
N PRO A 168 6.31 4.31 -10.46
CA PRO A 168 6.06 3.09 -9.71
C PRO A 168 7.29 2.76 -8.86
N LEU A 169 7.07 2.43 -7.59
CA LEU A 169 8.14 1.93 -6.74
C LEU A 169 8.48 0.48 -7.11
N PRO A 170 9.76 0.09 -7.16
CA PRO A 170 10.15 -1.31 -7.26
C PRO A 170 9.56 -2.08 -6.08
N VAL A 171 8.57 -2.92 -6.35
CA VAL A 171 8.03 -3.83 -5.34
C VAL A 171 9.03 -4.96 -5.19
N SER A 172 9.73 -5.00 -4.04
CA SER A 172 10.45 -6.21 -3.67
C SER A 172 9.45 -7.36 -3.69
N GLN A 173 9.74 -8.36 -4.51
CA GLN A 173 8.95 -9.59 -4.60
C GLN A 173 9.15 -10.48 -3.37
N GLU A 174 10.07 -10.09 -2.48
CA GLU A 174 10.40 -10.81 -1.26
C GLU A 174 9.93 -10.02 -0.02
N ARG A 175 9.54 -10.75 1.03
CA ARG A 175 9.30 -10.24 2.38
C ARG A 175 10.17 -11.01 3.36
N THR A 176 10.58 -10.33 4.42
CA THR A 176 11.27 -10.94 5.55
C THR A 176 10.24 -11.32 6.60
N MET A 177 10.26 -12.57 7.08
CA MET A 177 9.37 -13.07 8.13
C MET A 177 10.20 -13.50 9.34
N GLU A 178 9.70 -13.14 10.53
CA GLU A 178 10.23 -13.58 11.82
C GLU A 178 9.30 -14.63 12.41
N LEU A 179 9.87 -15.73 12.87
CA LEU A 179 9.10 -16.89 13.33
C LEU A 179 9.89 -17.70 14.36
N PHE A 180 9.18 -18.41 15.23
CA PHE A 180 9.78 -19.28 16.23
C PHE A 180 9.75 -20.73 15.77
N PHE A 181 10.88 -21.43 15.83
CA PHE A 181 10.93 -22.85 15.50
C PHE A 181 10.89 -23.71 16.76
N VAL A 182 9.94 -24.65 16.86
CA VAL A 182 9.77 -25.54 18.00
C VAL A 182 10.22 -26.95 17.61
N TYR A 183 11.35 -27.38 18.15
CA TYR A 183 11.91 -28.72 17.90
C TYR A 183 11.09 -29.84 18.55
N MET A 184 11.28 -31.07 18.07
CA MET A 184 10.77 -32.28 18.73
C MET A 184 11.44 -32.53 20.10
N ASP A 185 12.69 -32.08 20.28
CA ASP A 185 13.42 -32.21 21.54
C ASP A 185 12.94 -31.15 22.56
N PRO A 186 12.27 -31.55 23.66
CA PRO A 186 11.65 -30.62 24.62
C PRO A 186 12.67 -29.76 25.37
N ARG A 187 13.94 -30.20 25.42
CA ARG A 187 15.03 -29.47 26.08
C ARG A 187 15.53 -28.27 25.27
N ARG A 188 15.18 -28.18 23.99
CA ARG A 188 15.59 -27.08 23.12
C ARG A 188 14.60 -25.93 23.23
N LYS A 189 15.09 -24.78 23.71
CA LYS A 189 14.30 -23.54 23.66
C LYS A 189 14.01 -23.18 22.20
N PRO A 190 12.78 -22.75 21.84
CA PRO A 190 12.46 -22.33 20.48
C PRO A 190 13.31 -21.13 20.02
N PRO A 191 14.23 -21.28 19.04
CA PRO A 191 14.93 -20.14 18.47
C PRO A 191 14.02 -19.32 17.56
N GLN A 192 14.26 -18.01 17.52
CA GLN A 192 13.67 -17.12 16.53
C GLN A 192 14.52 -17.15 15.26
N HIS A 193 13.88 -17.35 14.12
CA HIS A 193 14.49 -17.34 12.80
C HIS A 193 13.93 -16.19 11.97
N ARG A 194 14.80 -15.60 11.16
CA ARG A 194 14.44 -14.57 10.19
C ARG A 194 14.73 -15.08 8.79
N VAL A 195 13.69 -15.25 7.99
CA VAL A 195 13.77 -15.85 6.65
C VAL A 195 13.21 -14.91 5.60
N VAL A 196 13.77 -14.96 4.40
CA VAL A 196 13.33 -14.18 3.25
C VAL A 196 12.55 -15.10 2.33
N VAL A 197 11.30 -14.73 2.03
CA VAL A 197 10.35 -15.55 1.26
C VAL A 197 9.62 -14.70 0.21
N PRO A 198 9.14 -15.30 -0.89
CA PRO A 198 8.35 -14.57 -1.88
C PRO A 198 7.03 -14.06 -1.31
N LYS A 199 6.66 -12.79 -1.58
CA LYS A 199 5.37 -12.20 -1.12
C LYS A 199 4.14 -12.94 -1.66
N ALA A 200 4.21 -13.37 -2.92
CA ALA A 200 3.18 -14.17 -3.58
C ALA A 200 3.42 -15.68 -3.44
N GLY A 201 4.34 -16.08 -2.56
CA GLY A 201 4.66 -17.48 -2.29
C GLY A 201 3.63 -18.19 -1.41
N LYS A 202 3.88 -19.47 -1.19
CA LYS A 202 3.07 -20.36 -0.36
C LYS A 202 3.75 -20.65 0.97
N VAL A 203 2.99 -21.16 1.93
CA VAL A 203 3.52 -21.61 3.24
C VAL A 203 4.61 -22.68 3.06
N LEU A 204 4.55 -23.50 1.99
CA LEU A 204 5.64 -24.40 1.64
C LEU A 204 6.98 -23.67 1.39
N ASP A 205 6.97 -22.50 0.74
CA ASP A 205 8.18 -21.72 0.47
C ASP A 205 8.82 -21.25 1.78
N LEU A 206 8.00 -20.92 2.78
CA LEU A 206 8.45 -20.59 4.13
C LEU A 206 9.13 -21.80 4.80
N CYS A 207 8.51 -22.98 4.74
CA CYS A 207 9.09 -24.20 5.28
C CYS A 207 10.42 -24.56 4.58
N VAL A 208 10.50 -24.40 3.25
CA VAL A 208 11.73 -24.66 2.48
C VAL A 208 12.83 -23.65 2.84
N ALA A 209 12.50 -22.38 3.03
CA ALA A 209 13.46 -21.37 3.49
C ALA A 209 13.97 -21.69 4.90
N LEU A 210 13.07 -22.12 5.79
CA LEU A 210 13.41 -22.46 7.17
C LEU A 210 14.21 -23.76 7.28
N ALA A 211 13.96 -24.74 6.43
CA ALA A 211 14.70 -25.99 6.37
C ALA A 211 16.22 -25.78 6.19
N LYS A 212 16.61 -24.74 5.43
CA LYS A 212 18.01 -24.35 5.27
C LYS A 212 18.65 -23.81 6.56
N HIS A 213 17.85 -23.24 7.46
CA HIS A 213 18.33 -22.68 8.73
C HIS A 213 18.33 -23.72 9.86
N THR A 214 17.36 -24.65 9.89
CA THR A 214 17.17 -25.61 10.98
C THR A 214 17.72 -27.00 10.69
N GLY A 215 17.93 -27.35 9.42
CA GLY A 215 18.31 -28.69 8.99
C GLY A 215 17.17 -29.71 9.01
N VAL A 216 15.95 -29.29 9.38
CA VAL A 216 14.75 -30.13 9.39
C VAL A 216 14.07 -30.06 8.00
N PRO A 217 13.60 -31.17 7.42
CA PRO A 217 12.87 -31.15 6.15
C PRO A 217 11.55 -30.38 6.23
N ALA A 218 11.19 -29.66 5.16
CA ALA A 218 9.93 -28.89 5.08
C ALA A 218 8.67 -29.75 5.29
N GLU A 219 8.71 -31.04 4.97
CA GLU A 219 7.61 -32.00 5.14
C GLU A 219 7.32 -32.33 6.62
N GLN A 220 8.28 -32.08 7.50
CA GLN A 220 8.17 -32.29 8.94
C GLN A 220 7.85 -30.98 9.68
N MET A 221 7.37 -29.96 8.97
CA MET A 221 7.04 -28.66 9.55
C MET A 221 5.54 -28.37 9.48
N MET A 222 4.98 -27.94 10.62
CA MET A 222 3.64 -27.37 10.68
C MET A 222 3.70 -25.91 11.13
N VAL A 223 3.12 -25.02 10.33
CA VAL A 223 3.09 -23.58 10.60
C VAL A 223 1.79 -23.22 11.30
N ALA A 224 1.89 -22.47 12.39
CA ALA A 224 0.76 -22.06 13.20
C ALA A 224 0.86 -20.58 13.59
N ASP A 225 -0.28 -19.90 13.58
CA ASP A 225 -0.46 -18.62 14.26
C ASP A 225 -0.93 -18.90 15.70
N VAL A 226 -0.19 -18.38 16.67
CA VAL A 226 -0.44 -18.57 18.10
C VAL A 226 -0.88 -17.24 18.70
N PHE A 227 -2.13 -17.19 19.17
CA PHE A 227 -2.66 -16.02 19.85
C PHE A 227 -3.28 -16.41 21.19
N SER A 228 -2.95 -15.66 22.25
CA SER A 228 -3.51 -15.88 23.60
C SER A 228 -3.40 -17.35 24.08
N HIS A 229 -2.19 -17.92 23.96
CA HIS A 229 -1.87 -19.30 24.36
C HIS A 229 -2.67 -20.39 23.60
N ARG A 230 -3.24 -20.08 22.44
CA ARG A 230 -3.97 -21.02 21.58
C ARG A 230 -3.47 -20.98 20.14
N PHE A 231 -3.68 -22.08 19.41
CA PHE A 231 -3.59 -22.07 17.96
C PHE A 231 -4.79 -21.30 17.41
N TYR A 232 -4.54 -20.11 16.89
CA TYR A 232 -5.54 -19.34 16.17
C TYR A 232 -5.80 -19.97 14.81
N LYS A 233 -4.71 -20.34 14.11
CA LYS A 233 -4.78 -21.00 12.82
C LYS A 233 -3.60 -21.94 12.61
N LEU A 234 -3.87 -23.11 12.03
CA LEU A 234 -2.86 -24.01 11.48
C LEU A 234 -2.90 -23.85 9.96
N TYR A 235 -1.77 -23.51 9.36
CA TYR A 235 -1.69 -23.25 7.93
C TYR A 235 -1.35 -24.53 7.17
N GLN A 236 -2.02 -24.73 6.03
CA GLN A 236 -1.64 -25.79 5.08
C GLN A 236 -0.51 -25.31 4.17
N ALA A 237 0.29 -26.25 3.65
CA ALA A 237 1.47 -25.96 2.83
C ALA A 237 1.14 -25.22 1.52
N ASP A 238 -0.08 -25.36 1.01
CA ASP A 238 -0.58 -24.75 -0.22
C ASP A 238 -1.20 -23.36 -0.03
N GLU A 239 -1.44 -22.92 1.21
CA GLU A 239 -1.96 -21.59 1.50
C GLU A 239 -0.97 -20.48 1.12
N ALA A 240 -1.52 -19.32 0.74
CA ALA A 240 -0.72 -18.15 0.37
C ALA A 240 -0.10 -17.48 1.61
N LEU A 241 1.16 -17.04 1.50
CA LEU A 241 1.85 -16.31 2.56
C LEU A 241 1.19 -14.98 2.90
N SER A 242 0.40 -14.40 1.99
CA SER A 242 -0.39 -13.19 2.25
C SER A 242 -1.41 -13.35 3.39
N CYS A 243 -1.75 -14.60 3.76
CA CYS A 243 -2.62 -14.91 4.90
C CYS A 243 -1.93 -14.78 6.26
N ILE A 244 -0.61 -14.62 6.29
CA ILE A 244 0.19 -14.40 7.51
C ILE A 244 0.58 -12.93 7.57
N LEU A 245 0.05 -12.20 8.55
CA LEU A 245 0.28 -10.77 8.73
C LEU A 245 1.58 -10.55 9.52
N ASP A 246 2.20 -9.37 9.35
CA ASP A 246 3.47 -9.04 10.02
C ASP A 246 3.34 -8.84 11.55
N ARG A 247 2.11 -8.85 12.07
CA ARG A 247 1.80 -8.74 13.50
C ARG A 247 1.48 -10.09 14.15
N ASP A 248 1.40 -11.15 13.36
CA ASP A 248 1.01 -12.47 13.85
C ASP A 248 2.22 -13.15 14.49
N ASP A 249 2.01 -13.84 15.61
CA ASP A 249 3.07 -14.59 16.29
C ASP A 249 3.15 -16.00 15.69
N VAL A 250 4.03 -16.15 14.70
CA VAL A 250 4.14 -17.37 13.91
C VAL A 250 5.10 -18.37 14.57
N PHE A 251 4.59 -19.57 14.83
CA PHE A 251 5.35 -20.71 15.32
C PHE A 251 5.37 -21.82 14.28
N VAL A 252 6.55 -22.41 14.06
CA VAL A 252 6.73 -23.57 13.18
C VAL A 252 7.19 -24.74 14.02
N TYR A 253 6.40 -25.80 14.03
CA TYR A 253 6.64 -26.99 14.85
C TYR A 253 7.21 -28.11 14.00
N GLU A 254 8.27 -28.74 14.50
CA GLU A 254 8.76 -30.01 14.00
C GLU A 254 7.79 -31.14 14.41
N VAL A 255 7.35 -31.93 13.44
CA VAL A 255 6.40 -33.04 13.62
C VAL A 255 6.93 -34.33 13.00
N ALA A 256 6.67 -35.46 13.65
CA ALA A 256 7.07 -36.77 13.15
C ALA A 256 6.08 -37.27 12.09
N GLY A 257 6.50 -37.26 10.83
CA GLY A 257 5.73 -37.76 9.69
C GLY A 257 4.86 -36.69 9.05
N GLY A 258 5.14 -36.37 7.78
CA GLY A 258 4.31 -35.48 6.98
C GLY A 258 2.89 -36.03 6.80
N LEU A 259 1.95 -35.15 6.47
CA LEU A 259 0.50 -35.38 6.31
C LEU A 259 0.06 -36.51 5.34
N ALA A 260 0.99 -37.30 4.78
CA ALA A 260 0.75 -38.16 3.61
C ALA A 260 0.95 -39.68 3.83
N GLU A 261 1.36 -40.17 5.00
CA GLU A 261 1.55 -41.62 5.19
C GLU A 261 0.33 -42.31 5.86
N PRO A 262 -0.31 -43.32 5.21
CA PRO A 262 -1.50 -44.02 5.74
C PRO A 262 -1.27 -44.82 7.04
N GLY A 263 -0.02 -44.95 7.50
CA GLY A 263 0.38 -45.55 8.78
C GLY A 263 1.06 -44.57 9.76
N GLY A 264 1.09 -43.28 9.45
CA GLY A 264 1.86 -42.25 10.15
C GLY A 264 1.31 -41.80 11.51
N ALA A 265 2.11 -41.04 12.25
CA ALA A 265 1.74 -40.46 13.53
C ALA A 265 0.64 -39.40 13.40
N LEU A 266 -0.26 -39.34 14.38
CA LEU A 266 -1.30 -38.32 14.53
C LEU A 266 -0.73 -37.11 15.25
N VAL A 267 -0.83 -35.92 14.68
CA VAL A 267 -0.42 -34.68 15.35
C VAL A 267 -1.57 -34.13 16.19
N LEU A 268 -1.36 -33.98 17.50
CA LEU A 268 -2.34 -33.48 18.45
C LEU A 268 -1.95 -32.09 18.97
N PRO A 269 -2.86 -31.10 18.94
CA PRO A 269 -2.68 -29.83 19.61
C PRO A 269 -2.91 -29.96 21.12
N VAL A 270 -1.93 -29.53 21.90
CA VAL A 270 -1.94 -29.60 23.37
C VAL A 270 -1.94 -28.18 23.93
N TYR A 271 -2.90 -27.92 24.84
CA TYR A 271 -3.07 -26.64 25.50
C TYR A 271 -2.81 -26.77 26.99
N LEU A 272 -1.92 -25.93 27.53
CA LEU A 272 -1.60 -25.91 28.95
C LEU A 272 -2.64 -25.07 29.70
N ARG A 273 -3.22 -25.66 30.74
CA ARG A 273 -4.36 -25.12 31.49
C ARG A 273 -4.03 -25.12 32.98
N GLU A 274 -4.23 -23.98 33.62
CA GLU A 274 -4.21 -23.86 35.08
C GLU A 274 -5.64 -23.68 35.59
N ARG A 275 -5.95 -24.31 36.72
CA ARG A 275 -7.23 -24.09 37.42
C ARG A 275 -7.16 -22.75 38.12
N ALA A 276 -8.00 -21.80 37.71
CA ALA A 276 -8.15 -20.56 38.47
C ALA A 276 -8.95 -20.84 39.76
N PRO A 277 -8.58 -20.20 40.88
CA PRO A 277 -9.41 -20.23 42.07
C PRO A 277 -10.78 -19.62 41.76
N PRO A 278 -11.87 -20.09 42.40
CA PRO A 278 -13.19 -19.50 42.24
C PRO A 278 -13.13 -18.01 42.59
N ARG A 279 -13.70 -17.17 41.72
CA ARG A 279 -13.89 -15.73 41.99
C ARG A 279 -15.22 -15.53 42.70
N ASP A 280 -15.29 -14.56 43.62
CA ASP A 280 -16.52 -14.23 44.32
C ASP A 280 -17.67 -13.96 43.33
N GLY A 281 -18.70 -14.81 43.38
CA GLY A 281 -19.92 -14.68 42.58
C GLY A 281 -20.13 -15.74 41.48
N ASP A 282 -19.15 -16.61 41.18
CA ASP A 282 -19.30 -17.70 40.22
C ASP A 282 -18.81 -19.04 40.81
N PRO A 283 -19.70 -20.03 41.07
CA PRO A 283 -19.33 -21.31 41.68
C PRO A 283 -18.59 -22.27 40.70
N GLY A 284 -18.28 -21.82 39.48
CA GLY A 284 -17.50 -22.56 38.50
C GLY A 284 -15.98 -22.39 38.68
N TYR A 285 -15.22 -23.48 38.50
CA TYR A 285 -13.78 -23.38 38.29
C TYR A 285 -13.50 -22.72 36.93
N GLY A 286 -12.91 -21.54 36.94
CA GLY A 286 -12.37 -20.91 35.74
C GLY A 286 -11.10 -21.65 35.26
N VAL A 287 -10.89 -21.72 33.95
CA VAL A 287 -9.66 -22.31 33.38
C VAL A 287 -8.91 -21.22 32.63
N VAL A 288 -7.64 -21.00 32.99
CA VAL A 288 -6.75 -20.03 32.33
C VAL A 288 -5.70 -20.80 31.54
N LEU A 289 -5.48 -20.40 30.29
CA LEU A 289 -4.38 -20.95 29.49
C LEU A 289 -3.10 -20.19 29.77
N PHE A 290 -1.98 -20.90 29.68
CA PHE A 290 -0.66 -20.33 29.85
C PHE A 290 0.35 -20.99 28.91
N GLY A 291 1.53 -20.40 28.77
CA GLY A 291 2.63 -20.96 27.97
C GLY A 291 2.37 -21.00 26.47
N HIS A 292 3.23 -21.70 25.73
CA HIS A 292 3.06 -21.91 24.29
C HIS A 292 2.33 -23.23 24.06
N PRO A 293 1.31 -23.27 23.18
CA PRO A 293 0.67 -24.51 22.82
C PRO A 293 1.67 -25.42 22.09
N LEU A 294 1.51 -26.73 22.23
CA LEU A 294 2.42 -27.74 21.67
C LEU A 294 1.72 -28.56 20.60
N LEU A 295 2.45 -28.92 19.54
CA LEU A 295 2.03 -29.96 18.60
C LEU A 295 2.82 -31.24 18.91
N VAL A 296 2.11 -32.32 19.22
CA VAL A 296 2.70 -33.59 19.63
C VAL A 296 2.32 -34.67 18.64
N SER A 297 3.32 -35.33 18.05
CA SER A 297 3.13 -36.42 17.10
C SER A 297 3.03 -37.76 17.84
N VAL A 298 1.89 -38.44 17.69
CA VAL A 298 1.55 -39.70 18.38
C VAL A 298 1.45 -40.84 17.37
N PRO A 299 2.30 -41.88 17.43
CA PRO A 299 2.19 -43.04 16.55
C PRO A 299 0.81 -43.71 16.69
N ARG A 300 0.12 -44.01 15.58
CA ARG A 300 -1.20 -44.65 15.62
C ARG A 300 -1.20 -46.02 16.32
N ALA A 301 -0.06 -46.72 16.33
CA ALA A 301 0.11 -47.98 17.04
C ALA A 301 0.09 -47.84 18.58
N GLN A 302 0.25 -46.63 19.12
CA GLN A 302 0.38 -46.34 20.54
C GLN A 302 -0.76 -45.46 21.08
N LEU A 303 -1.97 -45.60 20.53
CA LEU A 303 -3.17 -44.85 20.95
C LEU A 303 -3.79 -45.37 22.27
N SER A 304 -2.98 -45.72 23.27
CA SER A 304 -3.45 -45.99 24.62
C SER A 304 -3.36 -44.74 25.50
N TRP A 305 -4.19 -44.66 26.54
CA TRP A 305 -4.19 -43.53 27.47
C TRP A 305 -2.84 -43.37 28.18
N ASP A 306 -2.25 -44.48 28.62
CA ASP A 306 -0.95 -44.48 29.31
C ASP A 306 0.22 -44.06 28.40
N ALA A 307 0.17 -44.47 27.13
CA ALA A 307 1.18 -44.06 26.14
C ALA A 307 1.08 -42.56 25.82
N LEU A 308 -0.14 -42.04 25.64
CA LEU A 308 -0.38 -40.60 25.47
C LEU A 308 0.10 -39.80 26.69
N TYR A 309 -0.22 -40.25 27.90
CA TYR A 309 0.19 -39.58 29.13
C TYR A 309 1.71 -39.51 29.27
N SER A 310 2.41 -40.62 29.00
CA SER A 310 3.86 -40.69 29.07
C SER A 310 4.54 -39.80 28.03
N LEU A 311 4.01 -39.79 26.80
CA LEU A 311 4.51 -38.96 25.70
C LEU A 311 4.32 -37.47 25.97
N LEU A 312 3.18 -37.07 26.55
CA LEU A 312 2.93 -35.69 26.96
C LEU A 312 3.85 -35.26 28.10
N LEU A 313 4.09 -36.14 29.08
CA LEU A 313 5.03 -35.88 30.17
C LEU A 313 6.44 -35.63 29.65
N GLU A 314 6.93 -36.46 28.75
CA GLU A 314 8.24 -36.29 28.12
C GLU A 314 8.33 -34.97 27.35
N ARG A 315 7.25 -34.57 26.66
CA ARG A 315 7.22 -33.30 25.93
C ARG A 315 7.13 -32.06 26.81
N LEU A 316 6.71 -32.21 28.06
CA LEU A 316 6.60 -31.13 29.04
C LEU A 316 7.79 -31.03 29.99
N SER A 317 8.64 -32.07 30.04
CA SER A 317 9.85 -32.13 30.87
C SER A 317 11.06 -31.47 30.21
#